data_AF-A0A0F8Z5S7-F1
#
_entry.id   AF-A0A0F8Z5S7-F1
#
_cell.length_a   1.000
_cell.length_b   1.000
_cell.length_c   1.000
_cell.angle_alpha   90.00
_cell.angle_beta   90.00
_cell.angle_gamma   90.00
#
_symmetry.space_group_name_H-M   'P 1'
#
loop_
_entity.id
_entity.type
_entity.pdbx_description
1 polymer ?
#
loop_
_entity_poly.entity_id
_entity_poly.type
_entity_poly.pdbx_seq_one_letter_code
_entity_poly.pdbx_strand_id
1 'polypeptide(L)'
;MRRKHNKKSQTIFVWIFALMFLFMISLIYITMTKPYTMVRDILGPNFTGTEFEPTIDKINTYWIVWPIILLTSVFLWAIMSTLRDRPDF
;
A
#
# COMPACT_ATOMS: atom_id res chain seq x y z
N MET A 1 26.02 16.92 22.98
CA MET A 1 24.71 17.26 22.36
C MET A 1 24.57 16.89 20.87
N ARG A 2 25.65 16.68 20.10
CA ARG A 2 25.60 16.40 18.64
C ARG A 2 24.87 15.10 18.23
N ARG A 3 24.89 14.04 19.06
CA ARG A 3 24.27 12.73 18.74
C ARG A 3 22.73 12.73 18.80
N LYS A 4 22.10 13.57 19.65
CA LYS A 4 20.63 13.66 19.75
C LYS A 4 20.01 14.35 18.51
N HIS A 5 20.75 15.26 17.87
CA HIS A 5 20.27 15.98 16.69
C HIS A 5 20.19 15.08 15.44
N ASN A 6 21.17 14.17 15.26
CA ASN A 6 21.18 13.22 14.14
C ASN A 6 20.03 12.19 14.22
N LYS A 7 19.68 11.70 15.42
CA LYS A 7 18.55 10.77 15.58
C LYS A 7 17.20 11.39 15.22
N LYS A 8 16.96 12.66 15.59
CA LYS A 8 15.71 13.36 15.24
C LYS A 8 15.59 13.57 13.73
N SER A 9 16.71 13.82 13.04
CA SER A 9 16.77 13.93 11.58
C SER A 9 16.50 12.60 10.87
N GLN A 10 17.00 11.47 11.39
CA GLN A 10 16.72 10.14 10.84
C GLN A 10 15.24 9.75 10.94
N THR A 11 14.60 9.99 12.10
CA THR A 11 13.16 9.71 12.25
C THR A 11 12.33 10.49 11.23
N ILE A 12 12.61 11.78 11.03
CA ILE A 12 11.90 12.62 10.04
C ILE A 12 12.09 12.07 8.62
N PHE A 13 13.30 11.60 8.28
CA PHE A 13 13.58 11.01 6.98
C PHE A 13 12.77 9.73 6.72
N VAL A 14 12.64 8.85 7.72
CA VAL A 14 11.81 7.63 7.62
C VAL A 14 10.34 7.98 7.36
N TRP A 15 9.81 8.99 8.05
CA TRP A 15 8.43 9.43 7.85
C TRP A 15 8.20 10.07 6.48
N ILE A 16 9.12 10.92 6.01
CA ILE A 16 9.06 11.50 4.65
C ILE A 16 9.12 10.38 3.60
N PHE A 17 10.01 9.41 3.78
CA PHE A 17 10.11 8.27 2.88
C PHE A 17 8.83 7.42 2.88
N ALA A 18 8.28 7.11 4.06
CA ALA A 18 7.03 6.38 4.19
C ALA A 18 5.88 7.13 3.49
N LEU A 19 5.73 8.44 3.72
CA LEU A 19 4.71 9.26 3.07
C LEU A 19 4.86 9.30 1.55
N MET A 20 6.09 9.44 1.04
CA MET A 20 6.37 9.41 -0.40
C MET A 20 6.03 8.05 -1.00
N PHE A 21 6.32 6.96 -0.28
CA PHE A 21 5.98 5.61 -0.71
C PHE A 21 4.47 5.36 -0.72
N LEU A 22 3.74 5.84 0.30
CA LEU A 22 2.28 5.80 0.33
C LEU A 22 1.66 6.62 -0.81
N PHE A 23 2.26 7.77 -1.12
CA PHE A 23 1.86 8.59 -2.25
C PHE A 23 2.04 7.85 -3.58
N MET A 24 3.17 7.18 -3.79
CA MET A 24 3.40 6.36 -5.00
C MET A 24 2.40 5.21 -5.12
N ILE A 25 2.14 4.48 -4.02
CA ILE A 25 1.14 3.39 -4.03
C ILE A 25 -0.24 3.94 -4.40
N SER A 26 -0.62 5.08 -3.82
CA SER A 26 -1.90 5.73 -4.10
C SER A 26 -2.00 6.16 -5.57
N LEU A 27 -0.91 6.70 -6.13
CA LEU A 27 -0.86 7.12 -7.52
C LEU A 27 -0.96 5.93 -8.48
N ILE A 28 -0.27 4.83 -8.20
CA ILE A 28 -0.39 3.57 -8.96
C ILE A 28 -1.82 3.03 -8.87
N TYR A 29 -2.40 3.00 -7.67
CA TYR A 29 -3.76 2.52 -7.48
C TYR A 29 -4.77 3.35 -8.28
N ILE A 30 -4.70 4.69 -8.20
CA ILE A 30 -5.62 5.57 -8.94
C ILE A 30 -5.44 5.42 -10.45
N THR A 31 -4.20 5.40 -10.93
CA THR A 31 -3.90 5.30 -12.37
C THR A 31 -4.31 3.94 -12.95
N MET A 32 -4.15 2.85 -12.19
CA MET A 32 -4.48 1.50 -12.64
C MET A 32 -5.93 1.09 -12.37
N THR A 33 -6.64 1.74 -11.44
CA THR A 33 -8.04 1.38 -11.14
C THR A 33 -8.94 1.59 -12.35
N LYS A 34 -8.82 2.71 -13.07
CA LYS A 34 -9.61 2.97 -14.29
C LYS A 34 -9.45 1.90 -15.39
N PRO A 35 -8.23 1.55 -15.83
CA PRO A 35 -8.05 0.48 -16.82
C PRO A 35 -8.47 -0.88 -16.26
N TYR A 36 -8.22 -1.15 -14.97
CA TYR A 36 -8.65 -2.39 -14.33
C TYR A 36 -10.18 -2.56 -14.38
N THR A 37 -10.94 -1.55 -13.99
CA THR A 37 -12.41 -1.60 -14.04
C THR A 37 -12.92 -1.72 -15.47
N MET A 38 -12.30 -1.01 -16.43
CA MET A 38 -12.68 -1.11 -17.84
C MET A 38 -12.50 -2.53 -18.39
N VAL A 39 -11.36 -3.18 -18.10
CA VAL A 39 -11.11 -4.56 -18.52
C VAL A 39 -12.08 -5.52 -17.83
N ARG A 40 -12.31 -5.34 -16.52
CA ARG A 40 -13.28 -6.14 -15.76
C ARG A 40 -14.69 -6.01 -16.32
N ASP A 41 -15.14 -4.82 -16.69
CA ASP A 41 -16.50 -4.61 -17.16
C ASP A 41 -16.73 -5.17 -18.58
N ILE A 42 -15.67 -5.23 -19.41
CA ILE A 42 -15.71 -5.85 -20.74
C ILE A 42 -15.66 -7.39 -20.63
N LEU A 43 -14.80 -7.92 -19.75
CA LEU A 43 -14.55 -9.35 -19.65
C LEU A 43 -15.52 -10.06 -18.69
N GLY A 44 -15.92 -9.40 -17.60
CA GLY A 44 -16.75 -9.95 -16.53
C GLY A 44 -18.03 -10.62 -17.02
N PRO A 45 -18.82 -10.00 -17.90
CA PRO A 45 -20.06 -10.61 -18.43
C PRO A 45 -19.82 -11.92 -19.20
N ASN A 46 -18.64 -12.12 -19.77
CA ASN A 46 -18.30 -13.36 -20.50
C ASN A 46 -17.95 -14.52 -19.57
N PHE A 47 -17.69 -14.25 -18.29
CA PHE A 47 -17.30 -15.24 -17.29
C PHE A 47 -18.39 -15.50 -16.24
N THR A 48 -19.47 -14.71 -16.20
CA THR A 48 -20.62 -14.91 -15.31
C THR A 48 -21.33 -16.22 -15.63
N GLY A 49 -21.52 -17.11 -14.65
CA GLY A 49 -22.11 -18.43 -14.82
C GLY A 49 -21.14 -19.51 -15.34
N THR A 50 -19.85 -19.19 -15.47
CA THR A 50 -18.80 -20.14 -15.84
C THR A 50 -18.02 -20.60 -14.60
N GLU A 51 -17.25 -21.68 -14.73
CA GLU A 51 -16.33 -22.15 -13.67
C GLU A 51 -15.24 -21.12 -13.26
N PHE A 52 -15.04 -20.08 -14.07
CA PHE A 52 -14.05 -19.03 -13.84
C PHE A 52 -14.59 -17.83 -13.04
N GLU A 53 -15.90 -17.71 -12.85
CA GLU A 53 -16.53 -16.66 -12.02
C GLU A 53 -15.88 -16.49 -10.64
N PRO A 54 -15.68 -17.54 -9.82
CA PRO A 54 -15.03 -17.39 -8.51
C PRO A 54 -13.56 -16.92 -8.61
N THR A 55 -12.89 -17.14 -9.75
CA THR A 55 -11.52 -16.67 -9.96
C THR A 55 -11.51 -15.17 -10.24
N ILE A 56 -12.42 -14.69 -11.08
CA ILE A 56 -12.55 -13.25 -11.39
C ILE A 56 -12.94 -12.46 -10.14
N ASP A 57 -13.86 -12.98 -9.32
CA ASP A 57 -14.24 -12.36 -8.04
C ASP A 57 -13.07 -12.27 -7.05
N LYS A 58 -12.23 -13.31 -6.98
CA LYS A 58 -11.00 -13.27 -6.18
C LYS A 58 -10.02 -12.22 -6.69
N ILE A 59 -9.84 -12.09 -8.00
CA ILE A 59 -8.96 -11.07 -8.58
C ILE A 59 -9.47 -9.66 -8.22
N ASN A 60 -10.77 -9.41 -8.28
CA ASN A 60 -11.38 -8.14 -7.87
C ASN A 60 -11.18 -7.86 -6.37
N THR A 61 -11.36 -8.89 -5.55
CA THR A 61 -11.07 -8.80 -4.11
C THR A 61 -9.61 -8.45 -3.85
N TYR A 62 -8.67 -9.15 -4.51
CA TYR A 62 -7.24 -8.86 -4.37
C TYR A 62 -6.89 -7.45 -4.84
N TRP A 63 -7.49 -6.97 -5.93
CA TRP A 63 -7.30 -5.62 -6.44
C TRP A 63 -7.70 -4.53 -5.44
N ILE A 64 -8.75 -4.77 -4.65
CA ILE A 64 -9.20 -3.83 -3.60
C ILE A 64 -8.34 -3.94 -2.34
N VAL A 65 -7.91 -5.16 -1.99
CA VAL A 65 -7.26 -5.45 -0.71
C VAL A 65 -5.76 -5.15 -0.71
N TRP A 66 -5.04 -5.33 -1.83
CA TRP A 66 -3.59 -5.11 -1.88
C TRP A 66 -3.11 -3.71 -1.43
N PRO A 67 -3.75 -2.57 -1.79
CA PRO A 67 -3.27 -1.26 -1.32
C PRO A 67 -3.44 -1.12 0.20
N ILE A 68 -4.49 -1.72 0.78
CA ILE A 68 -4.75 -1.71 2.22
C ILE A 68 -3.62 -2.46 2.94
N ILE A 69 -3.27 -3.66 2.47
CA ILE A 69 -2.17 -4.46 3.04
C ILE A 69 -0.84 -3.68 2.98
N LEU A 70 -0.55 -3.03 1.86
CA LEU A 70 0.68 -2.23 1.73
C LEU A 70 0.69 -1.01 2.64
N LEU A 71 -0.42 -0.28 2.73
CA LEU A 71 -0.59 0.85 3.66
C LEU A 71 -0.30 0.42 5.10
N THR A 72 -0.92 -0.68 5.54
CA THR A 72 -0.70 -1.22 6.89
C THR A 72 0.75 -1.65 7.10
N SER A 73 1.37 -2.31 6.12
CA SER A 73 2.75 -2.78 6.21
C SER A 73 3.76 -1.63 6.32
N VAL A 74 3.60 -0.59 5.49
CA VAL A 74 4.45 0.61 5.51
C VAL A 74 4.27 1.38 6.82
N PHE A 75 3.04 1.46 7.32
CA PHE A 75 2.74 2.10 8.59
C PHE A 75 3.38 1.36 9.78
N LEU A 76 3.21 0.04 9.86
CA LEU A 76 3.85 -0.79 10.88
C LEU A 76 5.38 -0.69 10.80
N TRP A 77 5.95 -0.70 9.60
CA TRP A 77 7.38 -0.51 9.38
C TRP A 77 7.87 0.85 9.90
N ALA A 78 7.15 1.94 9.61
CA ALA A 78 7.50 3.28 10.09
C ALA A 78 7.45 3.36 11.63
N ILE A 79 6.47 2.73 12.27
CA ILE A 79 6.36 2.64 13.74
C ILE A 79 7.54 1.84 14.30
N MET A 80 7.80 0.64 13.78
CA MET A 80 8.89 -0.22 14.24
C MET A 80 10.26 0.44 14.08
N SER A 81 10.48 1.15 12.98
CA SER A 81 11.70 1.93 12.78
C SER A 81 11.83 3.07 13.79
N THR A 82 10.72 3.73 14.13
CA THR A 82 10.71 4.83 15.11
C THR A 82 10.98 4.32 16.53
N LEU A 83 10.39 3.18 16.91
CA LEU A 83 10.62 2.52 18.21
C LEU A 83 12.06 2.02 18.35
N ARG A 84 12.64 1.44 17.29
CA ARG A 84 14.04 0.99 17.29
C ARG A 84 15.03 2.14 17.57
N ASP A 85 14.77 3.33 17.03
CA ASP A 85 15.66 4.48 17.20
C ASP A 85 15.51 5.20 18.55
N ARG A 86 14.34 5.05 19.20
CA ARG A 86 14.01 5.60 20.52
C ARG A 86 13.58 4.48 21.49
N PRO A 87 14.54 3.74 22.08
CA PRO A 87 14.24 2.68 23.04
C PRO A 87 13.82 3.17 24.44
N ASP A 88 13.82 4.49 24.70
CA ASP A 88 13.59 5.07 26.04
C ASP A 88 12.15 5.57 26.27
N PHE A 89 11.16 4.91 25.67
CA PHE A 89 9.76 5.00 26.11
C PHE A 89 9.29 3.62 26.58
#